data_AF-A0A7K2Y0A2-F1
#
_entry.id   AF-A0A7K2Y0A2-F1
#
_cell.length_a   1.000
_cell.length_b   1.000
_cell.length_c   1.000
_cell.angle_alpha   90.00
_cell.angle_beta   90.00
_cell.angle_gamma   90.00
#
_symmetry.space_group_name_H-M   'P 1'
#
loop_
_entity.id
_entity.type
_entity.pdbx_description
1 polymer ?
#
loop_
_entity_poly.entity_id
_entity_poly.type
_entity_poly.pdbx_seq_one_letter_code
_entity_poly.pdbx_strand_id
1 'polypeptide(L)'
;MVRAAIPAAVARPGTALYPGLHRAIDDLLTGNECAGIPRRSPEQVIARVNRRWYGEHADTRSGADYRGCDRCTTPGCEAPRRTPENPEGCDRIINRNSWLAAAILQQDCPDPGCEDGVIMSGGDCRACRVRAQERRAAARAAAEAEERLRAEAAAREATAASVAGRAEAEASEEFRFRMLLGRRGTYGAMLDHQVERHMTAWRERHPDPAGPPLALDAARRGRFTDEEPDHDGPADEPGPEEDGPEEDGPEEAGSWGPASSPSAEYQAWREQRAQARLASLGG
;
A
#
# COMPACT_ATOMS: atom_id res chain seq x y z
N MET A 1 3.51 7.99 26.59
CA MET A 1 3.54 8.28 25.14
C MET A 1 2.54 9.38 24.78
N VAL A 2 1.22 9.17 24.92
CA VAL A 2 0.18 10.16 24.52
C VAL A 2 0.36 11.55 25.15
N ARG A 3 0.79 11.61 26.42
CA ARG A 3 1.02 12.88 27.12
C ARG A 3 2.03 13.80 26.42
N ALA A 4 3.03 13.25 25.74
CA ALA A 4 4.02 14.04 25.01
C ALA A 4 3.45 14.72 23.76
N ALA A 5 2.32 14.22 23.25
CA ALA A 5 1.62 14.84 22.11
C ALA A 5 0.59 15.90 22.54
N ILE A 6 0.38 16.11 23.83
CA ILE A 6 -0.50 17.19 24.29
C ILE A 6 0.22 18.52 24.03
N PRO A 7 -0.39 19.46 23.29
CA PRO A 7 0.23 20.73 22.99
C PRO A 7 0.67 21.45 24.26
N ALA A 8 1.87 22.06 24.25
CA ALA A 8 2.39 22.77 25.42
C ALA A 8 1.48 23.93 25.87
N ALA A 9 0.71 24.51 24.92
CA ALA A 9 -0.30 25.52 25.19
C ALA A 9 -1.47 25.01 26.05
N VAL A 10 -1.74 23.70 26.04
CA VAL A 10 -2.79 23.02 26.82
C VAL A 10 -2.24 22.57 28.17
N ALA A 11 -1.10 21.87 28.17
CA ALA A 11 -0.41 21.43 29.36
C ALA A 11 1.11 21.47 29.15
N ARG A 12 1.82 22.16 30.04
CA ARG A 12 3.29 22.21 29.98
C ARG A 12 3.87 20.84 30.37
N PRO A 13 5.00 20.42 29.77
CA PRO A 13 5.72 19.24 30.22
C PRO A 13 5.94 19.26 31.74
N GLY A 14 5.67 18.14 32.42
CA GLY A 14 5.80 18.01 33.88
C GLY A 14 4.62 18.52 34.71
N THR A 15 3.66 19.26 34.14
CA THR A 15 2.46 19.72 34.88
C THR A 15 1.34 18.68 34.87
N ALA A 16 0.59 18.56 35.97
CA ALA A 16 -0.57 17.67 36.05
C ALA A 16 -1.62 18.01 34.97
N LEU A 17 -2.13 16.97 34.29
CA LEU A 17 -3.20 17.16 33.33
C LEU A 17 -4.51 17.48 34.06
N TYR A 18 -5.31 18.32 33.43
CA TYR A 18 -6.69 18.52 33.86
C TYR A 18 -7.41 17.15 33.97
N PRO A 19 -8.06 16.82 35.09
CA PRO A 19 -8.64 15.49 35.30
C PRO A 19 -9.61 15.04 34.19
N GLY A 20 -10.39 15.96 33.63
CA GLY A 20 -11.30 15.65 32.53
C GLY A 20 -10.57 15.28 31.23
N LEU A 21 -9.42 15.91 30.95
CA LEU A 21 -8.61 15.57 29.77
C LEU A 21 -7.90 14.22 29.97
N HIS A 22 -7.41 13.95 31.18
CA HIS A 22 -6.83 12.64 31.50
C HIS A 22 -7.85 11.53 31.30
N ARG A 23 -9.05 11.68 31.88
CA ARG A 23 -10.15 10.73 31.71
C ARG A 23 -10.52 10.53 30.24
N ALA A 24 -10.62 11.61 29.48
CA ALA A 24 -10.94 11.54 28.05
C ALA A 24 -9.90 10.74 27.25
N ILE A 25 -8.62 10.92 27.56
CA ILE A 25 -7.53 10.16 26.95
C ILE A 25 -7.62 8.68 27.34
N ASP A 26 -7.86 8.39 28.63
CA ASP A 26 -8.02 7.02 29.11
C ASP A 26 -9.21 6.33 28.45
N ASP A 27 -10.38 6.99 28.39
CA ASP A 27 -11.59 6.49 27.73
C ASP A 27 -11.33 6.12 26.26
N LEU A 28 -10.50 6.89 25.54
CA LEU A 28 -10.11 6.57 24.16
C LEU A 28 -9.13 5.38 24.09
N LEU A 29 -8.19 5.27 25.03
CA LEU A 29 -7.16 4.22 25.04
C LEU A 29 -7.68 2.86 25.51
N THR A 30 -8.63 2.86 26.44
CA THR A 30 -9.26 1.64 26.97
C THR A 30 -10.54 1.29 26.24
N GLY A 31 -11.20 2.28 25.64
CA GLY A 31 -12.60 2.19 25.26
C GLY A 31 -13.52 2.43 26.46
N ASN A 32 -14.73 2.92 26.18
CA ASN A 32 -15.80 3.12 27.14
C ASN A 32 -17.14 2.84 26.45
N GLU A 33 -17.61 1.60 26.58
CA GLU A 33 -18.83 1.12 25.92
C GLU A 33 -20.09 1.89 26.37
N CYS A 34 -20.17 2.28 27.64
CA CYS A 34 -21.31 3.05 28.17
C CYS A 34 -21.43 4.44 27.51
N ALA A 35 -20.29 5.01 27.08
CA ALA A 35 -20.25 6.25 26.32
C ALA A 35 -20.21 6.04 24.80
N GLY A 36 -20.29 4.78 24.34
CA GLY A 36 -20.16 4.40 22.93
C GLY A 36 -18.75 4.59 22.36
N ILE A 37 -17.72 4.76 23.20
CA ILE A 37 -16.34 5.06 22.79
C ILE A 37 -15.58 3.76 22.49
N PRO A 38 -15.21 3.49 21.22
CA PRO A 38 -14.39 2.33 20.92
C PRO A 38 -12.93 2.58 21.36
N ARG A 39 -12.25 1.50 21.71
CA ARG A 39 -10.83 1.51 22.03
C ARG A 39 -9.98 1.94 20.83
N ARG A 40 -8.93 2.73 21.07
CA ARG A 40 -7.98 3.25 20.08
C ARG A 40 -6.53 2.99 20.47
N SER A 41 -5.63 2.98 19.48
CA SER A 41 -4.18 2.90 19.75
C SER A 41 -3.64 4.26 20.27
N PRO A 42 -2.49 4.27 20.98
CA PRO A 42 -1.83 5.51 21.37
C PRO A 42 -1.59 6.47 20.21
N GLU A 43 -1.18 5.97 19.05
CA GLU A 43 -0.89 6.75 17.84
C GLU A 43 -2.15 7.42 17.31
N GLN A 44 -3.28 6.71 17.32
CA GLN A 44 -4.58 7.25 16.93
C GLN A 44 -5.04 8.37 17.88
N VAL A 45 -4.83 8.21 19.19
CA VAL A 45 -5.15 9.25 20.17
C VAL A 45 -4.26 10.49 19.97
N ILE A 46 -2.96 10.29 19.71
CA ILE A 46 -2.01 11.37 19.41
C ILE A 46 -2.44 12.13 18.15
N ALA A 47 -2.72 11.43 17.06
CA ALA A 47 -3.17 12.03 15.80
C ALA A 47 -4.46 12.85 16.00
N ARG A 48 -5.39 12.34 16.83
CA ARG A 48 -6.65 13.00 17.15
C ARG A 48 -6.46 14.28 17.97
N VAL A 49 -5.60 14.25 18.98
CA VAL A 49 -5.23 15.45 19.76
C VAL A 49 -4.64 16.52 18.85
N ASN A 50 -3.66 16.15 18.03
CA ASN A 50 -3.01 17.09 17.11
C ASN A 50 -3.99 17.66 16.09
N ARG A 51 -4.82 16.81 15.48
CA ARG A 51 -5.80 17.24 14.48
C ARG A 51 -6.83 18.20 15.06
N ARG A 52 -7.38 17.91 16.24
CA ARG A 52 -8.32 18.82 16.90
C ARG A 52 -7.67 20.15 17.21
N TRP A 53 -6.51 20.13 17.84
CA TRP A 53 -5.83 21.35 18.25
C TRP A 53 -5.41 22.22 17.05
N TYR A 54 -4.67 21.64 16.09
CA TYR A 54 -4.12 22.40 14.97
C TYR A 54 -5.11 22.59 13.82
N GLY A 55 -5.97 21.59 13.55
CA GLY A 55 -6.93 21.63 12.45
C GLY A 55 -8.13 22.55 12.67
N GLU A 56 -8.46 22.89 13.91
CA GLU A 56 -9.51 23.90 14.23
C GLU A 56 -8.93 25.27 14.60
N HIS A 57 -7.63 25.52 14.32
CA HIS A 57 -6.92 26.73 14.74
C HIS A 57 -7.11 27.05 16.23
N ALA A 58 -7.10 26.01 17.08
CA ALA A 58 -7.44 26.14 18.50
C ALA A 58 -6.47 27.07 19.24
N ASP A 59 -5.21 27.12 18.82
CA ASP A 59 -4.21 28.02 19.40
C ASP A 59 -4.64 29.48 19.22
N THR A 60 -4.92 29.88 17.98
CA THR A 60 -5.46 31.20 17.63
C THR A 60 -6.75 31.51 18.38
N ARG A 61 -7.71 30.56 18.40
CA ARG A 61 -9.00 30.72 19.08
C ARG A 61 -8.90 30.81 20.61
N SER A 62 -7.78 30.39 21.16
CA SER A 62 -7.47 30.47 22.59
C SER A 62 -6.58 31.67 22.95
N GLY A 63 -6.23 32.51 21.97
CA GLY A 63 -5.48 33.73 22.18
C GLY A 63 -6.27 34.74 23.02
N ALA A 64 -5.55 35.58 23.78
CA ALA A 64 -6.17 36.63 24.58
C ALA A 64 -6.93 37.65 23.71
N ASP A 65 -6.41 37.91 22.51
CA ASP A 65 -6.95 38.87 21.55
C ASP A 65 -8.06 38.28 20.67
N TYR A 66 -8.30 36.96 20.75
CA TYR A 66 -9.37 36.33 20.00
C TYR A 66 -10.72 36.67 20.63
N ARG A 67 -11.51 37.50 19.94
CA ARG A 67 -12.86 37.87 20.39
C ARG A 67 -13.82 36.69 20.23
N GLY A 68 -13.80 36.00 19.11
CA GLY A 68 -14.71 34.90 18.81
C GLY A 68 -16.09 35.35 18.32
N CYS A 69 -16.94 35.90 19.19
CA CYS A 69 -18.17 36.61 18.77
C CYS A 69 -18.23 38.03 19.34
N ASP A 70 -19.13 38.85 18.80
CA ASP A 70 -19.28 40.27 19.16
C ASP A 70 -19.62 40.49 20.64
N ARG A 71 -20.17 39.47 21.30
CA ARG A 71 -20.55 39.50 22.73
C ARG A 71 -19.41 39.08 23.65
N CYS A 72 -18.37 38.42 23.14
CA CYS A 72 -17.30 37.90 23.99
C CYS A 72 -16.40 39.09 24.40
N THR A 73 -16.50 39.49 25.67
CA THR A 73 -15.66 40.53 26.27
C THR A 73 -14.56 39.89 27.13
N THR A 74 -13.57 40.66 27.57
CA THR A 74 -12.49 40.18 28.45
C THR A 74 -12.97 39.44 29.72
N PRO A 75 -14.09 39.79 30.39
CA PRO A 75 -14.58 39.02 31.53
C PRO A 75 -15.30 37.71 31.18
N GLY A 76 -15.51 37.40 29.89
CA GLY A 76 -16.10 36.13 29.46
C GLY A 76 -17.22 36.29 28.44
N CYS A 77 -17.62 35.18 27.85
CA CYS A 77 -18.78 35.10 26.96
C CYS A 77 -19.77 34.06 27.49
N GLU A 78 -21.02 34.46 27.62
CA GLU A 78 -22.11 33.56 28.02
C GLU A 78 -22.83 32.93 26.81
N ALA A 79 -22.53 33.38 25.59
CA ALA A 79 -23.14 32.80 24.40
C ALA A 79 -22.80 31.31 24.29
N PRO A 80 -23.78 30.46 23.92
CA PRO A 80 -23.56 29.04 23.74
C PRO A 80 -22.45 28.79 22.71
N ARG A 81 -21.75 27.66 22.83
CA ARG A 81 -20.67 27.31 21.91
C ARG A 81 -21.18 27.22 20.48
N ARG A 82 -20.36 27.66 19.52
CA ARG A 82 -20.62 27.45 18.09
C ARG A 82 -20.64 25.97 17.75
N THR A 83 -21.76 25.46 17.25
CA THR A 83 -21.94 24.06 16.78
C THR A 83 -22.73 24.09 15.46
N PRO A 84 -22.86 22.97 14.72
CA PRO A 84 -23.75 22.92 13.55
C PRO A 84 -25.20 23.30 13.88
N GLU A 85 -25.68 22.95 15.07
CA GLU A 85 -27.02 23.27 15.57
C GLU A 85 -27.14 24.71 16.10
N ASN A 86 -26.01 25.35 16.40
CA ASN A 86 -25.91 26.72 16.88
C ASN A 86 -24.79 27.49 16.15
N PRO A 87 -25.03 27.87 14.87
CA PRO A 87 -23.99 28.45 14.02
C PRO A 87 -23.55 29.85 14.45
N GLU A 88 -24.36 30.55 15.26
CA GLU A 88 -24.08 31.89 15.80
C GLU A 88 -23.41 31.90 17.19
N GLY A 89 -23.07 30.72 17.74
CA GLY A 89 -22.44 30.62 19.06
C GLY A 89 -21.04 31.25 19.17
N CYS A 90 -20.55 31.52 20.39
CA CYS A 90 -19.16 31.94 20.61
C CYS A 90 -18.23 30.75 20.34
N ASP A 91 -17.20 30.98 19.56
CA ASP A 91 -16.20 29.98 19.17
C ASP A 91 -14.85 30.19 19.90
N ARG A 92 -14.76 31.19 20.78
CA ARG A 92 -13.60 31.47 21.64
C ARG A 92 -13.35 30.33 22.62
N ILE A 93 -12.07 29.95 22.76
CA ILE A 93 -11.64 28.89 23.69
C ILE A 93 -11.06 29.53 24.95
N ILE A 94 -11.87 29.58 26.03
CA ILE A 94 -11.43 30.16 27.32
C ILE A 94 -10.59 29.16 28.11
N ASN A 95 -10.99 27.89 28.13
CA ASN A 95 -10.28 26.83 28.83
C ASN A 95 -9.84 25.76 27.84
N ARG A 96 -8.55 25.81 27.49
CA ARG A 96 -7.90 24.92 26.52
C ARG A 96 -8.01 23.44 26.89
N ASN A 97 -7.88 23.13 28.18
CA ASN A 97 -7.91 21.77 28.70
C ASN A 97 -9.30 21.15 28.59
N SER A 98 -10.34 21.86 29.06
CA SER A 98 -11.72 21.36 28.98
C SER A 98 -12.21 21.29 27.53
N TRP A 99 -11.82 22.25 26.69
CA TRP A 99 -12.11 22.24 25.27
C TRP A 99 -11.52 21.02 24.58
N LEU A 100 -10.22 20.74 24.80
CA LEU A 100 -9.56 19.60 24.17
C LEU A 100 -10.18 18.29 24.66
N ALA A 101 -10.47 18.16 25.96
CA ALA A 101 -11.11 16.98 26.53
C ALA A 101 -12.45 16.66 25.84
N ALA A 102 -13.30 17.68 25.62
CA ALA A 102 -14.56 17.50 24.91
C ALA A 102 -14.34 17.21 23.40
N ALA A 103 -13.41 17.93 22.76
CA ALA A 103 -13.17 17.84 21.32
C ALA A 103 -12.63 16.46 20.90
N ILE A 104 -11.76 15.84 21.71
CA ILE A 104 -11.24 14.50 21.40
C ILE A 104 -12.27 13.39 21.65
N LEU A 105 -13.30 13.61 22.47
CA LEU A 105 -14.36 12.63 22.69
C LEU A 105 -15.45 12.67 21.62
N GLN A 106 -15.60 13.79 20.91
CA GLN A 106 -16.63 13.95 19.88
C GLN A 106 -16.39 13.01 18.70
N GLN A 107 -17.14 11.91 18.62
CA GLN A 107 -16.93 10.89 17.60
C GLN A 107 -17.22 11.40 16.20
N ASP A 108 -16.19 11.36 15.37
CA ASP A 108 -16.28 11.81 13.99
C ASP A 108 -16.66 10.67 13.05
N CYS A 109 -16.08 9.48 13.24
CA CYS A 109 -16.37 8.30 12.43
C CYS A 109 -16.66 7.08 13.33
N PRO A 110 -17.75 6.32 13.07
CA PRO A 110 -18.10 5.14 13.85
C PRO A 110 -17.13 3.97 13.62
N ASP A 111 -16.30 4.01 12.58
CA ASP A 111 -15.31 2.97 12.31
C ASP A 111 -14.09 3.09 13.26
N PRO A 112 -13.84 2.08 14.12
CA PRO A 112 -12.69 2.07 15.02
C PRO A 112 -11.33 1.96 14.28
N GLY A 113 -11.31 1.49 13.04
CA GLY A 113 -10.12 1.43 12.18
C GLY A 113 -9.86 2.70 11.38
N CYS A 114 -10.77 3.68 11.41
CA CYS A 114 -10.58 4.96 10.75
C CYS A 114 -9.68 5.87 11.59
N GLU A 115 -8.37 5.79 11.34
CA GLU A 115 -7.36 6.68 11.93
C GLU A 115 -7.58 8.15 11.57
N ASP A 116 -8.28 8.40 10.45
CA ASP A 116 -8.44 9.72 9.90
C ASP A 116 -9.56 10.55 10.52
N GLY A 117 -10.43 9.99 11.38
CA GLY A 117 -11.45 10.74 12.14
C GLY A 117 -12.03 11.98 11.42
N VAL A 118 -12.46 11.83 10.16
CA VAL A 118 -12.99 12.97 9.39
C VAL A 118 -14.31 13.37 10.03
N ILE A 119 -14.43 14.64 10.42
CA ILE A 119 -15.61 15.22 11.06
C ILE A 119 -16.83 14.95 10.15
N MET A 120 -17.73 14.06 10.59
CA MET A 120 -18.95 13.75 9.85
C MET A 120 -20.03 14.77 10.19
N SER A 121 -20.45 15.56 9.21
CA SER A 121 -21.73 16.28 9.23
C SER A 121 -22.89 15.36 8.80
N GLY A 122 -22.95 14.14 9.36
CA GLY A 122 -23.93 13.09 9.03
C GLY A 122 -23.68 12.38 7.69
N GLY A 123 -23.10 11.17 7.72
CA GLY A 123 -22.86 10.32 6.54
C GLY A 123 -21.66 9.37 6.75
N ASP A 124 -21.34 8.51 5.78
CA ASP A 124 -20.15 7.65 5.86
C ASP A 124 -18.86 8.48 5.74
N CYS A 125 -17.86 8.18 6.57
CA CYS A 125 -16.56 8.85 6.52
C CYS A 125 -15.91 8.73 5.13
N ARG A 126 -15.57 9.87 4.52
CA ARG A 126 -14.94 9.92 3.19
C ARG A 126 -13.68 9.04 3.12
N ALA A 127 -12.85 9.06 4.16
CA ALA A 127 -11.62 8.26 4.22
C ALA A 127 -11.94 6.76 4.22
N CYS A 128 -12.91 6.30 5.04
CA CYS A 128 -13.38 4.90 5.01
C CYS A 128 -13.90 4.50 3.64
N ARG A 129 -14.68 5.38 2.99
CA ARG A 129 -15.23 5.14 1.65
C ARG A 129 -14.13 4.99 0.61
N VAL A 130 -13.15 5.88 0.59
CA VAL A 130 -12.00 5.81 -0.34
C VAL A 130 -11.19 4.53 -0.09
N ARG A 131 -10.81 4.24 1.16
CA ARG A 131 -10.09 3.00 1.50
C ARG A 131 -10.87 1.75 1.11
N ALA A 132 -12.19 1.75 1.25
CA ALA A 132 -13.04 0.63 0.81
C ALA A 132 -13.05 0.48 -0.71
N GLN A 133 -13.07 1.60 -1.46
CA GLN A 133 -12.95 1.59 -2.92
C GLN A 133 -11.58 1.07 -3.36
N GLU A 134 -10.49 1.51 -2.72
CA GLU A 134 -9.13 1.02 -2.98
C GLU A 134 -9.00 -0.48 -2.72
N ARG A 135 -9.52 -0.98 -1.58
CA ARG A 135 -9.54 -2.43 -1.30
C ARG A 135 -10.29 -3.23 -2.36
N ARG A 136 -11.43 -2.73 -2.83
CA ARG A 136 -12.19 -3.37 -3.91
C ARG A 136 -11.44 -3.35 -5.23
N ALA A 137 -10.76 -2.24 -5.56
CA ALA A 137 -9.93 -2.14 -6.76
C ALA A 137 -8.74 -3.11 -6.70
N ALA A 138 -8.04 -3.17 -5.57
CA ALA A 138 -6.95 -4.11 -5.34
C ALA A 138 -7.41 -5.57 -5.44
N ALA A 139 -8.58 -5.91 -4.88
CA ALA A 139 -9.14 -7.25 -5.00
C ALA A 139 -9.46 -7.64 -6.44
N ARG A 140 -10.02 -6.73 -7.24
CA ARG A 140 -10.26 -6.97 -8.68
C ARG A 140 -8.94 -7.17 -9.44
N ALA A 141 -7.95 -6.30 -9.22
CA ALA A 141 -6.65 -6.42 -9.86
C ALA A 141 -5.93 -7.74 -9.50
N ALA A 142 -6.06 -8.20 -8.25
CA ALA A 142 -5.53 -9.49 -7.82
C ALA A 142 -6.23 -10.66 -8.53
N ALA A 143 -7.57 -10.63 -8.63
CA ALA A 143 -8.32 -11.66 -9.33
C ALA A 143 -7.97 -11.72 -10.83
N GLU A 144 -7.86 -10.58 -11.50
CA GLU A 144 -7.42 -10.51 -12.91
C GLU A 144 -5.99 -11.03 -13.09
N ALA A 145 -5.08 -10.73 -12.17
CA ALA A 145 -3.72 -11.26 -12.22
C ALA A 145 -3.68 -12.78 -12.04
N GLU A 146 -4.51 -13.31 -11.13
CA GLU A 146 -4.63 -14.75 -10.92
C GLU A 146 -5.18 -15.46 -12.17
N GLU A 147 -6.23 -14.92 -12.80
CA GLU A 147 -6.77 -15.46 -14.06
C GLU A 147 -5.70 -15.47 -15.17
N ARG A 148 -4.92 -14.39 -15.33
CA ARG A 148 -3.82 -14.36 -16.29
C ARG A 148 -2.79 -15.46 -16.03
N LEU A 149 -2.38 -15.64 -14.77
CA LEU A 149 -1.42 -16.69 -14.40
C LEU A 149 -1.97 -18.09 -14.67
N ARG A 150 -3.27 -18.33 -14.41
CA ARG A 150 -3.91 -19.61 -14.74
C ARG A 150 -3.98 -19.85 -16.25
N ALA A 151 -4.32 -18.83 -17.04
CA ALA A 151 -4.33 -18.92 -18.49
C ALA A 151 -2.93 -19.20 -19.06
N GLU A 152 -1.90 -18.53 -18.55
CA GLU A 152 -0.51 -18.79 -18.93
C GLU A 152 -0.06 -20.21 -18.56
N ALA A 153 -0.44 -20.71 -17.37
CA ALA A 153 -0.13 -22.07 -16.94
C ALA A 153 -0.78 -23.11 -17.86
N ALA A 154 -2.07 -22.93 -18.18
CA ALA A 154 -2.78 -23.80 -19.10
C ALA A 154 -2.18 -23.77 -20.52
N ALA A 155 -1.76 -22.60 -21.01
CA ALA A 155 -1.08 -22.48 -22.29
C ALA A 155 0.28 -23.21 -22.31
N ARG A 156 1.05 -23.13 -21.21
CA ARG A 156 2.32 -23.86 -21.06
C ARG A 156 2.09 -25.37 -21.02
N GLU A 157 1.09 -25.83 -20.29
CA GLU A 157 0.71 -27.25 -20.23
C GLU A 157 0.28 -27.78 -21.60
N ALA A 158 -0.57 -27.04 -22.33
CA ALA A 158 -0.99 -27.41 -23.67
C ALA A 158 0.20 -27.47 -24.65
N THR A 159 1.14 -26.53 -24.54
CA THR A 159 2.39 -26.55 -25.33
C THR A 159 3.22 -27.79 -24.99
N ALA A 160 3.43 -28.07 -23.71
CA ALA A 160 4.19 -29.24 -23.26
C ALA A 160 3.55 -30.56 -23.73
N ALA A 161 2.22 -30.66 -23.66
CA ALA A 161 1.48 -31.81 -24.15
C ALA A 161 1.64 -32.01 -25.66
N SER A 162 1.62 -30.92 -26.44
CA SER A 162 1.86 -30.96 -27.90
C SER A 162 3.27 -31.46 -28.24
N VAL A 163 4.29 -30.97 -27.53
CA VAL A 163 5.68 -31.41 -27.69
C VAL A 163 5.83 -32.89 -27.32
N ALA A 164 5.25 -33.32 -26.19
CA ALA A 164 5.28 -34.72 -25.75
C ALA A 164 4.59 -35.66 -26.75
N GLY A 165 3.39 -35.30 -27.24
CA GLY A 165 2.66 -36.10 -28.21
C GLY A 165 3.41 -36.26 -29.54
N ARG A 166 4.14 -35.23 -29.97
CA ARG A 166 5.03 -35.34 -31.14
C ARG A 166 6.21 -36.28 -30.89
N ALA A 167 6.88 -36.16 -29.74
CA ALA A 167 8.01 -37.03 -29.41
C ALA A 167 7.58 -38.51 -29.38
N GLU A 168 6.39 -38.79 -28.86
CA GLU A 168 5.79 -40.14 -28.89
C GLU A 168 5.47 -40.60 -30.32
N ALA A 169 4.92 -39.73 -31.16
CA ALA A 169 4.64 -40.04 -32.57
C ALA A 169 5.93 -40.32 -33.36
N GLU A 170 6.99 -39.54 -33.14
CA GLU A 170 8.30 -39.74 -33.75
C GLU A 170 8.91 -41.09 -33.34
N ALA A 171 8.91 -41.38 -32.03
CA ALA A 171 9.42 -42.66 -31.50
C ALA A 171 8.62 -43.86 -32.03
N SER A 172 7.29 -43.73 -32.12
CA SER A 172 6.40 -44.77 -32.65
C SER A 172 6.66 -45.03 -34.13
N GLU A 173 6.87 -43.98 -34.91
CA GLU A 173 7.18 -44.09 -36.34
C GLU A 173 8.56 -44.72 -36.57
N GLU A 174 9.58 -44.28 -35.82
CA GLU A 174 10.92 -44.85 -35.89
C GLU A 174 10.89 -46.35 -35.57
N PHE A 175 10.22 -46.72 -34.48
CA PHE A 175 10.05 -48.12 -34.08
C PHE A 175 9.35 -48.94 -35.16
N ARG A 176 8.24 -48.42 -35.72
CA ARG A 176 7.48 -49.07 -36.80
C ARG A 176 8.36 -49.30 -38.03
N PHE A 177 9.17 -48.31 -38.41
CA PHE A 177 10.02 -48.40 -39.59
C PHE A 177 11.21 -49.34 -39.38
N ARG A 178 11.86 -49.30 -38.20
CA ARG A 178 12.89 -50.27 -37.80
C ARG A 178 12.36 -51.71 -37.84
N MET A 179 11.16 -51.96 -37.32
CA MET A 179 10.51 -53.27 -37.40
C MET A 179 10.25 -53.72 -38.84
N LEU A 180 9.84 -52.81 -39.72
CA LEU A 180 9.60 -53.12 -41.13
C LEU A 180 10.89 -53.50 -41.87
N LEU A 181 11.98 -52.77 -41.63
CA LEU A 181 13.29 -53.06 -42.22
C LEU A 181 13.92 -54.34 -41.66
N GLY A 182 13.77 -54.58 -40.35
CA GLY A 182 14.20 -55.82 -39.70
C GLY A 182 13.49 -57.04 -40.30
N ARG A 183 12.19 -56.97 -40.60
CA ARG A 183 11.45 -58.04 -41.30
C ARG A 183 11.97 -58.30 -42.73
N ARG A 184 12.58 -57.30 -43.35
CA ARG A 184 13.22 -57.42 -44.68
C ARG A 184 14.68 -57.85 -44.61
N GLY A 185 15.18 -58.18 -43.42
CA GLY A 185 16.56 -58.65 -43.21
C GLY A 185 17.61 -57.55 -43.26
N THR A 186 17.23 -56.28 -43.10
CA THR A 186 18.19 -55.15 -43.05
C THR A 186 18.65 -54.93 -41.61
N TYR A 187 19.96 -54.95 -41.38
CA TYR A 187 20.57 -54.83 -40.04
C TYR A 187 21.86 -54.00 -40.06
N GLY A 188 22.37 -53.65 -38.88
CA GLY A 188 23.62 -52.89 -38.71
C GLY A 188 23.57 -51.51 -39.33
N ALA A 189 24.71 -51.02 -39.83
CA ALA A 189 24.84 -49.65 -40.36
C ALA A 189 23.86 -49.33 -41.52
N MET A 190 23.45 -50.33 -42.30
CA MET A 190 22.47 -50.14 -43.37
C MET A 190 21.06 -49.86 -42.83
N LEU A 191 20.68 -50.48 -41.70
CA LEU A 191 19.41 -50.20 -41.02
C LEU A 191 19.40 -48.75 -40.51
N ASP A 192 20.46 -48.35 -39.79
CA ASP A 192 20.56 -47.02 -39.19
C ASP A 192 20.49 -45.92 -40.25
N HIS A 193 21.25 -46.06 -41.35
CA HIS A 193 21.21 -45.10 -42.46
C HIS A 193 19.82 -44.98 -43.10
N GLN A 194 19.13 -46.09 -43.30
CA GLN A 194 17.78 -46.07 -43.90
C GLN A 194 16.75 -45.47 -42.96
N VAL A 195 16.85 -45.76 -41.65
CA VAL A 195 16.01 -45.16 -40.61
C VAL A 195 16.24 -43.66 -40.55
N GLU A 196 17.49 -43.20 -40.50
CA GLU A 196 17.84 -41.78 -40.45
C GLU A 196 17.27 -41.01 -41.65
N ARG A 197 17.43 -41.55 -42.87
CA ARG A 197 16.88 -40.94 -44.08
C ARG A 197 15.35 -40.88 -44.04
N HIS A 198 14.69 -41.93 -43.55
CA HIS A 198 13.23 -41.95 -43.39
C HIS A 198 12.76 -40.93 -42.36
N MET A 199 13.39 -40.90 -41.18
CA MET A 199 13.02 -39.98 -40.10
C MET A 199 13.26 -38.52 -40.50
N THR A 200 14.30 -38.23 -41.29
CA THR A 200 14.51 -36.91 -41.88
C THR A 200 13.32 -36.48 -42.74
N ALA A 201 12.92 -37.32 -43.71
CA ALA A 201 11.76 -37.04 -44.56
C ALA A 201 10.43 -37.02 -43.77
N TRP A 202 10.33 -37.78 -42.68
CA TRP A 202 9.17 -37.75 -41.79
C TRP A 202 9.07 -36.41 -41.05
N ARG A 203 10.17 -35.90 -40.47
CA ARG A 203 10.21 -34.59 -39.80
C ARG A 203 9.93 -33.43 -40.76
N GLU A 204 10.37 -33.52 -42.01
CA GLU A 204 10.03 -32.52 -43.04
C GLU A 204 8.52 -32.47 -43.32
N ARG A 205 7.85 -33.63 -43.33
CA ARG A 205 6.39 -33.71 -43.52
C ARG A 205 5.59 -33.36 -42.27
N HIS A 206 6.20 -33.48 -41.10
CA HIS A 206 5.61 -33.18 -39.81
C HIS A 206 6.49 -32.13 -39.16
N PRO A 207 6.39 -30.84 -39.52
CA PRO A 207 7.19 -29.79 -38.89
C PRO A 207 6.88 -29.71 -37.39
N ASP A 208 7.84 -29.24 -36.59
CA ASP A 208 7.62 -29.03 -35.16
C ASP A 208 6.39 -28.15 -34.96
N PRO A 209 5.52 -28.45 -33.95
CA PRO A 209 4.50 -27.50 -33.57
C PRO A 209 5.23 -26.20 -33.26
N ALA A 210 4.91 -25.14 -34.00
CA ALA A 210 5.49 -23.84 -33.74
C ALA A 210 5.36 -23.58 -32.25
N GLY A 211 6.49 -23.37 -31.56
CA GLY A 211 6.46 -22.96 -30.17
C GLY A 211 5.53 -21.76 -30.00
N PRO A 212 5.01 -21.50 -28.79
CA PRO A 212 4.10 -20.40 -28.55
C PRO A 212 4.66 -19.16 -29.25
N PRO A 213 3.83 -18.44 -30.04
CA PRO A 213 4.33 -17.39 -30.89
C PRO A 213 5.19 -16.45 -30.02
N LEU A 214 6.39 -16.15 -30.51
CA LEU A 214 7.30 -15.14 -29.93
C LEU A 214 6.61 -13.77 -29.72
N ALA A 215 5.36 -13.61 -30.17
CA ALA A 215 4.44 -12.53 -29.86
C ALA A 215 4.26 -12.23 -28.35
N LEU A 216 4.33 -13.23 -27.46
CA LEU A 216 4.29 -12.96 -26.01
C LEU A 216 5.55 -12.22 -25.52
N ASP A 217 6.68 -12.43 -26.18
CA ASP A 217 7.94 -11.76 -25.88
C ASP A 217 7.99 -10.32 -26.44
N ALA A 218 7.27 -10.06 -27.54
CA ALA A 218 7.04 -8.72 -28.07
C ALA A 218 6.12 -7.89 -27.18
N ALA A 219 5.05 -8.47 -26.61
CA ALA A 219 4.16 -7.78 -25.67
C ALA A 219 4.85 -7.46 -24.33
N ARG A 220 5.82 -8.28 -23.91
CA ARG A 220 6.64 -8.03 -22.71
C ARG A 220 7.72 -6.98 -22.93
N ARG A 221 8.25 -6.84 -24.14
CA ARG A 221 9.21 -5.77 -24.52
C ARG A 221 8.53 -4.45 -24.88
N GLY A 222 7.29 -4.47 -25.38
CA GLY A 222 6.54 -3.27 -25.76
C GLY A 222 5.88 -2.51 -24.59
N ARG A 223 6.03 -2.97 -23.34
CA ARG A 223 5.47 -2.28 -22.15
C ARG A 223 6.54 -1.62 -21.27
N PHE A 224 7.74 -1.46 -21.82
CA PHE A 224 8.85 -0.70 -21.23
C PHE A 224 9.31 0.37 -22.22
N THR A 225 8.38 1.00 -22.92
CA THR A 225 8.58 2.36 -23.37
C THR A 225 8.05 3.22 -22.25
N ASP A 226 8.97 3.80 -21.48
CA ASP A 226 8.75 5.00 -20.70
C ASP A 226 8.07 6.03 -21.62
N GLU A 227 6.74 6.08 -21.63
CA GLU A 227 6.06 7.35 -21.70
C GLU A 227 6.35 8.02 -20.36
N GLU A 228 7.53 8.64 -20.29
CA GLU A 228 7.80 9.75 -19.39
C GLU A 228 6.55 10.65 -19.46
N PRO A 229 5.80 10.85 -18.37
CA PRO A 229 4.71 11.79 -18.39
C PRO A 229 5.32 13.15 -18.68
N ASP A 230 5.00 13.72 -19.85
CA ASP A 230 5.33 15.10 -20.21
C ASP A 230 4.91 16.00 -19.04
N HIS A 231 5.89 16.39 -18.23
CA HIS A 231 5.75 17.40 -17.20
C HIS A 231 5.76 18.77 -17.89
N ASP A 232 4.67 19.07 -18.61
CA ASP A 232 4.28 20.43 -18.96
C ASP A 232 3.81 21.15 -17.69
N GLY A 233 4.75 21.39 -16.78
CA GLY A 233 4.61 22.39 -15.72
C GLY A 233 4.86 23.78 -16.32
N PRO A 234 4.03 24.79 -16.01
CA PRO A 234 4.26 26.15 -16.49
C PRO A 234 5.63 26.64 -16.02
N ALA A 235 6.37 27.25 -16.94
CA ALA A 235 7.69 27.83 -16.71
C ALA A 235 7.67 28.73 -15.45
N ASP A 236 8.42 28.32 -14.43
CA ASP A 236 8.77 29.19 -13.31
C ASP A 236 9.59 30.36 -13.87
N GLU A 237 9.06 31.58 -13.67
CA GLU A 237 9.80 32.82 -13.93
C GLU A 237 11.05 32.85 -13.02
N PRO A 238 12.24 33.20 -13.55
CA PRO A 238 13.44 33.30 -12.74
C PRO A 238 13.30 34.47 -11.74
N GLY A 239 13.23 34.12 -10.45
CA GLY A 239 13.34 35.07 -9.35
C GLY A 239 14.74 35.69 -9.29
N PRO A 240 14.88 36.89 -8.69
CA PRO A 240 16.11 37.67 -8.70
C PRO A 240 17.25 36.97 -7.95
N GLU A 241 18.43 37.02 -8.57
CA GLU A 241 19.72 36.53 -8.08
C GLU A 241 20.03 37.08 -6.68
N GLU A 242 20.08 36.20 -5.68
CA GLU A 242 20.71 36.50 -4.40
C GLU A 242 22.15 35.97 -4.44
N ASP A 243 23.11 36.91 -4.52
CA ASP A 243 24.53 36.71 -4.32
C ASP A 243 24.80 36.15 -2.90
N GLY A 244 24.99 34.83 -2.81
CA GLY A 244 25.49 34.13 -1.63
C GLY A 244 26.96 33.74 -1.83
N PRO A 245 27.84 33.92 -0.83
CA PRO A 245 29.27 33.66 -0.97
C PRO A 245 29.58 32.17 -1.12
N GLU A 246 30.47 31.87 -2.07
CA GLU A 246 31.08 30.58 -2.34
C GLU A 246 31.71 29.97 -1.08
N GLU A 247 31.15 28.84 -0.62
CA GLU A 247 31.85 27.93 0.30
C GLU A 247 32.41 26.75 -0.50
N ASP A 248 33.73 26.78 -0.70
CA ASP A 248 34.54 25.66 -1.19
C ASP A 248 34.44 24.46 -0.23
N GLY A 249 33.70 23.43 -0.64
CA GLY A 249 33.66 22.12 0.00
C GLY A 249 34.18 21.04 -0.96
N PRO A 250 35.17 20.21 -0.57
CA PRO A 250 35.72 19.20 -1.47
C PRO A 250 34.71 18.06 -1.72
N GLU A 251 34.42 17.83 -3.00
CA GLU A 251 33.65 16.69 -3.52
C GLU A 251 34.42 15.38 -3.32
N GLU A 252 34.13 14.64 -2.25
CA GLU A 252 34.41 13.20 -2.21
C GLU A 252 33.24 12.44 -2.84
N ALA A 253 33.44 12.02 -4.09
CA ALA A 253 32.56 11.10 -4.79
C ALA A 253 32.55 9.73 -4.09
N GLY A 254 31.57 9.56 -3.20
CA GLY A 254 31.27 8.29 -2.54
C GLY A 254 30.80 7.23 -3.53
N SER A 255 31.67 6.26 -3.79
CA SER A 255 31.37 4.99 -4.46
C SER A 255 30.16 4.29 -3.79
N TRP A 256 29.03 4.19 -4.49
CA TRP A 256 27.89 3.36 -4.10
C TRP A 256 28.27 1.88 -4.20
N GLY A 257 28.81 1.33 -3.12
CA GLY A 257 29.08 -0.10 -2.98
C GLY A 257 27.78 -0.92 -3.03
N PRO A 258 27.86 -2.22 -3.37
CA PRO A 258 26.70 -3.10 -3.45
C PRO A 258 25.96 -3.13 -2.11
N ALA A 259 24.62 -3.06 -2.18
CA ALA A 259 23.73 -3.03 -1.03
C ALA A 259 24.10 -4.14 -0.03
N SER A 260 24.50 -3.75 1.17
CA SER A 260 24.82 -4.66 2.27
C SER A 260 23.69 -5.67 2.45
N SER A 261 24.06 -6.95 2.53
CA SER A 261 23.12 -8.03 2.83
C SER A 261 22.24 -7.64 4.05
N PRO A 262 20.95 -8.04 4.06
CA PRO A 262 20.04 -7.72 5.16
C PRO A 262 20.64 -8.16 6.50
N SER A 263 20.51 -7.32 7.53
CA SER A 263 21.05 -7.60 8.86
C SER A 263 20.55 -8.95 9.39
N ALA A 264 21.36 -9.62 10.22
CA ALA A 264 21.00 -10.90 10.81
C ALA A 264 19.68 -10.82 11.61
N GLU A 265 19.40 -9.68 12.24
CA GLU A 265 18.14 -9.41 12.95
C GLU A 265 16.93 -9.43 12.01
N TYR A 266 17.07 -8.88 10.80
CA TYR A 266 16.00 -8.90 9.79
C TYR A 266 15.75 -10.31 9.24
N GLN A 267 16.81 -11.10 9.06
CA GLN A 267 16.69 -12.48 8.61
C GLN A 267 15.99 -13.35 9.67
N ALA A 268 16.38 -13.22 10.94
CA ALA A 268 15.74 -13.90 12.06
C ALA A 268 14.26 -13.56 12.19
N TRP A 269 13.90 -12.28 12.02
CA TRP A 269 12.50 -11.84 12.02
C TRP A 269 11.69 -12.44 10.85
N ARG A 270 12.25 -12.53 9.64
CA ARG A 270 11.57 -13.16 8.49
C ARG A 270 11.32 -14.65 8.72
N GLU A 271 12.30 -15.38 9.26
CA GLU A 271 12.16 -16.81 9.55
C GLU A 271 11.09 -17.07 10.61
N GLN A 272 11.08 -16.27 11.69
CA GLN A 272 10.10 -16.39 12.75
C GLN A 272 8.66 -16.13 12.24
N ARG A 273 8.49 -15.18 11.31
CA ARG A 273 7.20 -14.93 10.65
C ARG A 273 6.78 -16.04 9.69
N ALA A 274 7.73 -16.64 8.97
CA ALA A 274 7.44 -17.77 8.08
C ALA A 274 6.98 -18.99 8.89
N GLN A 275 7.63 -19.28 10.02
CA GLN A 275 7.25 -20.36 10.93
C GLN A 275 5.87 -20.13 11.56
N ALA A 276 5.57 -18.90 11.99
CA ALA A 276 4.24 -18.56 12.53
C ALA A 276 3.12 -18.76 11.50
N ARG A 277 3.37 -18.45 10.21
CA ARG A 277 2.41 -18.70 9.12
C ARG A 277 2.18 -20.19 8.87
N LEU A 278 3.24 -21.00 8.87
CA LEU A 278 3.11 -22.45 8.69
C LEU A 278 2.35 -23.09 9.85
N ALA A 279 2.58 -22.65 11.08
CA ALA A 279 1.84 -23.12 12.25
C ALA A 279 0.33 -22.78 12.18
N SER A 280 -0.03 -21.63 11.63
CA SER A 280 -1.44 -21.23 11.47
C SER A 280 -2.22 -21.98 10.39
N LEU A 281 -1.54 -22.72 9.51
CA LEU A 281 -2.16 -23.46 8.40
C LEU A 281 -2.31 -24.97 8.69
N GLY A 282 -1.79 -25.46 9.81
CA GLY A 282 -1.77 -26.88 10.17
C GLY A 282 -2.61 -27.25 11.40
N GLY A 283 -3.53 -26.39 11.85
CA GLY A 283 -4.38 -26.59 13.02
C GLY A 283 -5.87 -26.58 12.70
#